data_AF-A0A6I2ZPX6-F1
#
_entry.id   AF-A0A6I2ZPX6-F1
#
_cell.length_a   1.000
_cell.length_b   1.000
_cell.length_c   1.000
_cell.angle_alpha   90.00
_cell.angle_beta   90.00
_cell.angle_gamma   90.00
#
_symmetry.space_group_name_H-M   'P 1'
#
loop_
_entity.id
_entity.type
_entity.pdbx_description
1 polymer ?
#
loop_
_entity_poly.entity_id
_entity_poly.type
_entity_poly.pdbx_seq_one_letter_code
_entity_poly.pdbx_strand_id
1 'polypeptide(L)'
;DSAVCLALWITVGILAGPFYSLFVIAIPVMLTNALVMGYIATNHFMRPMTKSNDPIENSMSVTTLPIIDRLHFNFSHHVEHHLFPNMSAKHAPRLRTWLEENENDRYVTPNHAFAIAYLYRTPRVYLDATTLCDPEDPKGPYQADTRELAEILH
;
A
#
# COMPACT_ATOMS: atom_id res chain seq x y z
N ASP A 1 -13.74 -10.19 -21.91
CA ASP A 1 -15.18 -10.03 -21.71
C ASP A 1 -15.49 -10.36 -20.26
N SER A 2 -15.89 -9.37 -19.46
CA SER A 2 -16.15 -9.54 -18.03
C SER A 2 -17.27 -10.55 -17.75
N ALA A 3 -18.19 -10.76 -18.70
CA ALA A 3 -19.23 -11.78 -18.59
C ALA A 3 -18.67 -13.20 -18.63
N VAL A 4 -17.65 -13.44 -19.47
CA VAL A 4 -16.96 -14.75 -19.55
C VAL A 4 -16.25 -15.04 -18.23
N CYS A 5 -15.54 -14.07 -17.65
CA CYS A 5 -14.88 -14.25 -16.35
C CYS A 5 -15.91 -14.54 -15.25
N LEU A 6 -17.02 -13.79 -15.21
CA LEU A 6 -18.08 -14.00 -14.24
C LEU A 6 -18.69 -15.40 -14.36
N ALA A 7 -19.03 -15.83 -15.58
CA ALA A 7 -19.56 -17.16 -15.85
C ALA A 7 -18.58 -18.27 -15.42
N LEU A 8 -17.28 -18.06 -15.64
CA LEU A 8 -16.22 -18.98 -15.19
C LEU A 8 -16.22 -19.12 -13.67
N TRP A 9 -16.20 -18.01 -12.93
CA TRP A 9 -16.20 -18.04 -11.46
C TRP A 9 -17.49 -18.60 -10.87
N ILE A 10 -18.65 -18.31 -11.45
CA ILE A 10 -19.92 -18.94 -11.07
C ILE A 10 -19.85 -20.45 -11.28
N THR A 11 -19.33 -20.88 -12.44
CA THR A 11 -19.19 -22.31 -12.75
C THR A 11 -18.27 -23.01 -11.74
N VAL A 12 -17.13 -22.41 -11.40
CA VAL A 12 -16.23 -22.93 -10.36
C VAL A 12 -16.96 -23.05 -9.01
N GLY A 13 -17.73 -22.04 -8.62
CA GLY A 13 -18.49 -22.07 -7.37
C GLY A 13 -19.55 -23.16 -7.33
N ILE A 14 -20.29 -23.35 -8.43
CA ILE A 14 -21.29 -24.42 -8.55
C ILE A 14 -20.63 -25.80 -8.47
N LEU A 15 -19.53 -26.02 -9.21
CA LEU A 15 -18.82 -27.30 -9.23
C LEU A 15 -18.16 -27.63 -7.89
N ALA A 16 -17.62 -26.63 -7.19
CA ALA A 16 -17.07 -26.80 -5.84
C ALA A 16 -18.18 -27.04 -4.80
N GLY A 17 -19.37 -26.51 -5.01
CA GLY A 17 -20.43 -26.49 -4.00
C GLY A 17 -20.18 -25.43 -2.91
N PRO A 18 -21.18 -25.17 -2.05
CA PRO A 18 -21.18 -23.99 -1.17
C PRO A 18 -20.05 -24.02 -0.13
N PHE A 19 -19.76 -25.18 0.47
CA PHE A 19 -18.71 -25.28 1.50
C PHE A 19 -17.31 -25.07 0.90
N TYR A 20 -16.97 -25.77 -0.18
CA TYR A 20 -15.64 -25.65 -0.79
C TYR A 20 -15.44 -24.32 -1.50
N SER A 21 -16.51 -23.67 -1.97
CA SER A 21 -16.45 -22.30 -2.50
C SER A 21 -15.88 -21.29 -1.50
N LEU A 22 -16.05 -21.52 -0.19
CA LEU A 22 -15.41 -20.69 0.83
C LEU A 22 -13.89 -20.72 0.70
N PHE A 23 -13.30 -21.88 0.44
CA PHE A 23 -11.85 -22.07 0.39
C PHE A 23 -11.24 -21.80 -0.98
N VAL A 24 -11.99 -22.03 -2.07
CA VAL A 24 -11.50 -21.87 -3.44
C VAL A 24 -11.75 -20.46 -3.98
N ILE A 25 -12.79 -19.77 -3.50
CA ILE A 25 -13.18 -18.45 -3.99
C ILE A 25 -13.09 -17.41 -2.87
N ALA A 26 -13.93 -17.53 -1.83
CA ALA A 26 -14.14 -16.44 -0.88
C ALA A 26 -12.86 -16.08 -0.10
N ILE A 27 -12.22 -17.07 0.54
CA ILE A 27 -11.00 -16.87 1.33
C ILE A 27 -9.86 -16.34 0.45
N PRO A 28 -9.51 -16.94 -0.70
CA PRO A 28 -8.45 -16.40 -1.58
C PRO A 28 -8.73 -14.98 -2.05
N VAL A 29 -9.97 -14.65 -2.44
CA VAL A 29 -10.36 -13.31 -2.88
C VAL A 29 -10.23 -12.31 -1.73
N MET A 30 -10.72 -12.65 -0.54
CA MET A 30 -10.62 -11.78 0.63
C MET A 30 -9.17 -11.55 1.06
N LEU A 31 -8.36 -12.61 1.10
CA LEU A 31 -6.94 -12.52 1.45
C LEU A 31 -6.16 -11.69 0.43
N THR A 32 -6.40 -11.90 -0.87
CA THR A 32 -5.73 -11.13 -1.93
C THR A 32 -6.13 -9.66 -1.87
N ASN A 33 -7.42 -9.36 -1.66
CA ASN A 33 -7.88 -7.98 -1.48
C ASN A 33 -7.27 -7.34 -0.24
N ALA A 34 -7.28 -8.03 0.91
CA ALA A 34 -6.67 -7.50 2.13
C ALA A 34 -5.19 -7.20 1.95
N LEU A 35 -4.46 -8.07 1.26
CA LEU A 35 -3.04 -7.90 0.95
C LEU A 35 -2.80 -6.70 0.04
N VAL A 36 -3.50 -6.61 -1.09
CA VAL A 36 -3.35 -5.50 -2.05
C VAL A 36 -3.76 -4.17 -1.41
N MET A 37 -4.89 -4.15 -0.69
CA MET A 37 -5.35 -2.94 0.00
C MET A 37 -4.38 -2.53 1.11
N GLY A 38 -3.74 -3.47 1.80
CA GLY A 38 -2.71 -3.18 2.80
C GLY A 38 -1.52 -2.41 2.20
N TYR A 39 -1.03 -2.85 1.04
CA TYR A 39 0.00 -2.11 0.32
C TYR A 39 -0.49 -0.75 -0.16
N ILE A 40 -1.64 -0.68 -0.83
CA ILE A 40 -2.18 0.60 -1.36
C ILE A 40 -2.35 1.62 -0.23
N ALA A 41 -2.95 1.21 0.88
CA ALA A 41 -3.22 2.10 1.99
C ALA A 41 -1.93 2.59 2.65
N THR A 42 -0.95 1.71 2.86
CA THR A 42 0.33 2.13 3.46
C THR A 42 1.17 2.99 2.52
N ASN A 43 1.17 2.68 1.22
CA ASN A 43 1.93 3.43 0.23
C ASN A 43 1.40 4.87 0.00
N HIS A 44 0.09 5.10 0.14
CA HIS A 44 -0.54 6.37 -0.23
C HIS A 44 -1.08 7.20 0.93
N PHE A 45 -1.45 6.61 2.08
CA PHE A 45 -2.10 7.37 3.16
C PHE A 45 -1.16 7.83 4.25
N MET A 46 0.11 7.44 4.18
CA MET A 46 1.11 7.72 5.21
C MET A 46 2.07 8.85 4.83
N ARG A 47 1.78 9.57 3.73
CA ARG A 47 2.61 10.65 3.19
C ARG A 47 1.79 11.89 2.86
N PRO A 48 2.34 13.11 3.04
CA PRO A 48 1.60 14.35 2.82
C PRO A 48 1.08 14.49 1.39
N MET A 49 -0.05 15.16 1.22
CA MET A 49 -0.50 15.55 -0.12
C MET A 49 0.24 16.82 -0.55
N THR A 50 1.10 16.71 -1.56
CA THR A 50 1.87 17.84 -2.10
C THR A 50 1.18 18.45 -3.33
N LYS A 51 1.59 19.68 -3.69
CA LYS A 51 1.03 20.38 -4.88
C LYS A 51 1.48 19.75 -6.20
N SER A 52 2.69 19.20 -6.22
CA SER A 52 3.26 18.48 -7.35
C SER A 52 3.01 17.00 -7.20
N ASN A 53 2.76 16.30 -8.30
CA ASN A 53 2.66 14.84 -8.26
C ASN A 53 4.06 14.19 -8.28
N ASP A 54 4.82 14.34 -7.18
CA ASP A 54 6.12 13.71 -6.99
C ASP A 54 5.97 12.44 -6.12
N PRO A 55 6.11 11.22 -6.69
CA PRO A 55 5.96 9.96 -5.98
C PRO A 55 6.90 9.79 -4.78
N ILE A 56 8.07 10.43 -4.77
CA ILE A 56 9.02 10.31 -3.65
C ILE A 56 8.48 11.07 -2.42
N GLU A 57 7.76 12.17 -2.65
CA GLU A 57 7.23 13.00 -1.57
C GLU A 57 5.82 12.58 -1.13
N ASN A 58 4.94 12.29 -2.11
CA ASN A 58 3.52 12.07 -1.87
C ASN A 58 3.13 10.59 -1.74
N SER A 59 4.09 9.67 -1.83
CA SER A 59 3.90 8.25 -1.61
C SER A 59 5.14 7.64 -0.94
N MET A 60 5.04 6.38 -0.57
CA MET A 60 6.16 5.64 0.01
C MET A 60 6.16 4.20 -0.48
N SER A 61 7.34 3.59 -0.39
CA SER A 61 7.52 2.15 -0.55
C SER A 61 7.53 1.49 0.84
N VAL A 62 7.52 0.16 0.88
CA VAL A 62 7.63 -0.58 2.15
C VAL A 62 8.67 -1.69 2.04
N THR A 63 9.16 -2.17 3.17
CA THR A 63 10.02 -3.35 3.23
C THR A 63 9.27 -4.55 3.79
N THR A 64 9.58 -5.74 3.27
CA THR A 64 9.07 -7.02 3.76
C THR A 64 10.15 -8.11 3.63
N LEU A 65 9.84 -9.34 4.02
CA LEU A 65 10.76 -10.45 3.86
C LEU A 65 11.06 -10.68 2.36
N PRO A 66 12.32 -10.86 1.94
CA PRO A 66 12.69 -10.94 0.52
C PRO A 66 11.95 -12.01 -0.29
N ILE A 67 11.58 -13.13 0.34
CA ILE A 67 10.82 -14.20 -0.29
C ILE A 67 9.38 -13.74 -0.56
N ILE A 68 8.77 -13.06 0.40
CA ILE A 68 7.43 -12.50 0.29
C ILE A 68 7.41 -11.39 -0.75
N ASP A 69 8.42 -10.53 -0.75
CA ASP A 69 8.56 -9.46 -1.73
C ASP A 69 8.59 -10.00 -3.16
N ARG A 70 9.41 -11.03 -3.42
CA ARG A 70 9.46 -11.71 -4.72
C ARG A 70 8.16 -12.42 -5.07
N LEU A 71 7.50 -13.08 -4.11
CA LEU A 71 6.21 -13.75 -4.32
C LEU A 71 5.12 -12.75 -4.69
N HIS A 72 5.19 -11.54 -4.13
CA HIS A 72 4.32 -10.42 -4.47
C HIS A 72 4.83 -9.62 -5.68
N PHE A 73 5.72 -10.19 -6.49
CA PHE A 73 6.27 -9.54 -7.69
C PHE A 73 6.90 -8.17 -7.41
N ASN A 74 7.54 -8.02 -6.26
CA ASN A 74 8.13 -6.78 -5.76
C ASN A 74 7.13 -5.61 -5.64
N PHE A 75 5.87 -5.89 -5.31
CA PHE A 75 4.84 -4.85 -5.11
C PHE A 75 5.14 -3.90 -3.94
N SER A 76 6.07 -4.25 -3.04
CA SER A 76 6.54 -3.36 -1.99
C SER A 76 7.34 -2.16 -2.49
N HIS A 77 7.75 -2.17 -3.77
CA HIS A 77 8.54 -1.14 -4.46
C HIS A 77 7.64 -0.19 -5.24
N HIS A 78 6.80 0.53 -4.51
CA HIS A 78 5.74 1.37 -5.07
C HIS A 78 6.27 2.67 -5.70
N VAL A 79 7.12 3.41 -5.00
CA VAL A 79 7.78 4.61 -5.52
C VAL A 79 8.58 4.26 -6.77
N GLU A 80 9.31 3.15 -6.74
CA GLU A 80 10.10 2.64 -7.85
C GLU A 80 9.22 2.36 -9.08
N HIS A 81 8.02 1.78 -8.87
CA HIS A 81 7.04 1.58 -9.93
C HIS A 81 6.52 2.91 -10.49
N HIS A 82 6.19 3.88 -9.63
CA HIS A 82 5.68 5.17 -10.09
C HIS A 82 6.72 6.03 -10.83
N LEU A 83 8.00 5.92 -10.46
CA LEU A 83 9.10 6.58 -11.18
C LEU A 83 9.32 5.95 -12.56
N PHE A 84 9.24 4.62 -12.67
CA PHE A 84 9.44 3.90 -13.93
C PHE A 84 8.40 2.80 -14.14
N PRO A 85 7.15 3.12 -14.55
CA PRO A 85 6.05 2.15 -14.62
C PRO A 85 6.27 1.04 -15.65
N ASN A 86 7.12 1.29 -16.65
CA ASN A 86 7.50 0.31 -17.66
C ASN A 86 8.73 -0.53 -17.27
N MET A 87 9.34 -0.27 -16.11
CA MET A 87 10.46 -1.06 -15.60
C MET A 87 9.96 -2.41 -15.11
N SER A 88 10.67 -3.49 -15.48
CA SER A 88 10.42 -4.81 -14.88
C SER A 88 10.64 -4.73 -13.37
N ALA A 89 9.67 -5.23 -12.60
CA ALA A 89 9.73 -5.24 -11.14
C ALA A 89 10.98 -5.95 -10.57
N LYS A 90 11.61 -6.84 -11.35
CA LYS A 90 12.94 -7.43 -11.05
C LYS A 90 14.02 -6.37 -10.73
N HIS A 91 13.94 -5.20 -11.35
CA HIS A 91 14.91 -4.13 -11.21
C HIS A 91 14.57 -3.14 -10.10
N ALA A 92 13.38 -3.24 -9.51
CA ALA A 92 12.94 -2.35 -8.45
C ALA A 92 13.89 -2.35 -7.22
N PRO A 93 14.42 -3.50 -6.75
CA PRO A 93 15.42 -3.49 -5.67
C PRO A 93 16.70 -2.70 -5.99
N ARG A 94 17.11 -2.64 -7.26
CA ARG A 94 18.28 -1.84 -7.67
C ARG A 94 17.95 -0.35 -7.62
N LEU A 95 16.75 0.04 -8.03
CA LEU A 95 16.31 1.43 -7.94
C LEU A 95 16.14 1.86 -6.48
N ARG A 96 15.63 0.97 -5.61
CA ARG A 96 15.58 1.18 -4.17
C ARG A 96 16.94 1.58 -3.60
N THR A 97 17.98 0.78 -3.87
CA THR A 97 19.34 1.09 -3.40
C THR A 97 19.78 2.47 -3.85
N TRP A 98 19.51 2.84 -5.10
CA TRP A 98 19.85 4.17 -5.60
C TRP A 98 19.06 5.28 -4.86
N LEU A 99 17.77 5.08 -4.61
CA LEU A 99 16.93 6.05 -3.88
C LEU A 99 17.38 6.20 -2.42
N GLU A 100 17.72 5.11 -1.74
CA GLU A 100 18.22 5.13 -0.36
C GLU A 100 19.58 5.85 -0.23
N GLU A 101 20.40 5.79 -1.29
CA GLU A 101 21.70 6.47 -1.35
C GLU A 101 21.62 7.95 -1.77
N ASN A 102 20.68 8.30 -2.66
CA ASN A 102 20.67 9.61 -3.33
C ASN A 102 19.48 10.51 -2.93
N GLU A 103 18.41 9.95 -2.38
CA GLU A 103 17.18 10.63 -1.99
C GLU A 103 16.77 10.27 -0.55
N ASN A 104 17.74 9.92 0.30
CA ASN A 104 17.53 9.41 1.66
C ASN A 104 16.65 10.33 2.53
N ASP A 105 16.79 11.64 2.34
CA ASP A 105 16.07 12.69 3.05
C ASP A 105 14.57 12.75 2.70
N ARG A 106 14.17 12.18 1.55
CA ARG A 106 12.80 12.24 1.03
C ARG A 106 12.17 10.85 0.92
N TYR A 107 12.98 9.82 0.63
CA TYR A 107 12.54 8.46 0.34
C TYR A 107 12.23 7.66 1.63
N VAL A 108 10.99 7.21 1.76
CA VAL A 108 10.47 6.49 2.94
C VAL A 108 10.17 5.02 2.62
N THR A 109 10.72 4.10 3.43
CA THR A 109 10.59 2.64 3.22
C THR A 109 10.43 1.80 4.51
N PRO A 110 9.47 2.13 5.40
CA PRO A 110 9.32 1.42 6.66
C PRO A 110 8.95 -0.05 6.45
N ASN A 111 9.15 -0.84 7.49
CA ASN A 111 8.65 -2.21 7.51
C ASN A 111 7.13 -2.24 7.29
N HIS A 112 6.63 -3.10 6.40
CA HIS A 112 5.21 -3.14 6.03
C HIS A 112 4.30 -3.47 7.23
N ALA A 113 4.71 -4.36 8.13
CA ALA A 113 3.92 -4.67 9.31
C ALA A 113 3.84 -3.46 10.28
N PHE A 114 4.93 -2.71 10.40
CA PHE A 114 4.97 -1.46 11.15
C PHE A 114 4.05 -0.41 10.51
N ALA A 115 4.14 -0.22 9.19
CA ALA A 115 3.30 0.71 8.45
C ALA A 115 1.80 0.36 8.59
N ILE A 116 1.43 -0.92 8.51
CA ILE A 116 0.04 -1.36 8.75
C ILE A 116 -0.39 -1.04 10.18
N ALA A 117 0.43 -1.39 11.19
CA ALA A 117 0.09 -1.13 12.58
C ALA A 117 -0.09 0.37 12.85
N TYR A 118 0.71 1.21 12.20
CA TYR A 118 0.62 2.65 12.33
C TYR A 118 -0.58 3.24 11.59
N LEU A 119 -0.89 2.73 10.39
CA LEU A 119 -2.08 3.10 9.61
C LEU A 119 -3.39 2.94 10.40
N TYR A 120 -3.50 1.90 11.23
CA TYR A 120 -4.67 1.68 12.10
C TYR A 120 -4.69 2.55 13.36
N ARG A 121 -3.59 3.23 13.70
CA ARG A 121 -3.46 4.10 14.87
C ARG A 121 -3.57 5.59 14.51
N THR A 122 -3.48 5.94 13.23
CA THR A 122 -3.57 7.32 12.75
C THR A 122 -4.99 7.70 12.30
N PRO A 123 -5.43 8.95 12.55
CA PRO A 123 -6.66 9.49 11.97
C PRO A 123 -6.59 9.46 10.43
N ARG A 124 -7.73 9.32 9.74
CA ARG A 124 -7.73 8.98 8.30
C ARG A 124 -8.30 10.05 7.37
N VAL A 125 -8.77 11.18 7.90
CA VAL A 125 -9.31 12.27 7.08
C VAL A 125 -8.36 13.44 7.13
N TYR A 126 -7.83 13.81 5.98
CA TYR A 126 -7.07 15.04 5.82
C TYR A 126 -7.98 16.23 6.14
N LEU A 127 -7.69 16.94 7.22
CA LEU A 127 -8.25 18.25 7.50
C LEU A 127 -7.70 19.29 6.50
N ASP A 128 -6.41 19.16 6.20
CA ASP A 128 -5.66 19.95 5.22
C ASP A 128 -4.57 19.07 4.58
N ALA A 129 -3.65 19.67 3.80
CA ALA A 129 -2.63 18.93 3.05
C ALA A 129 -1.67 18.07 3.92
N THR A 130 -1.53 18.41 5.20
CA THR A 130 -0.55 17.79 6.11
C THR A 130 -1.18 17.22 7.38
N THR A 131 -2.38 17.67 7.76
CA THR A 131 -3.02 17.28 9.02
C THR A 131 -4.09 16.23 8.80
N LEU A 132 -3.94 15.09 9.46
CA LEU A 132 -4.98 14.06 9.60
C LEU A 132 -5.82 14.36 10.84
N CYS A 133 -7.14 14.23 10.77
CA CYS A 133 -8.07 14.39 11.88
C CYS A 133 -9.13 13.27 11.93
N ASP A 134 -9.83 13.19 13.06
CA ASP A 134 -11.09 12.47 13.16
C ASP A 134 -12.18 13.27 12.40
N PRO A 135 -12.90 12.70 11.41
CA PRO A 135 -13.96 13.42 10.72
C PRO A 135 -15.16 13.77 11.60
N GLU A 136 -15.40 13.03 12.69
CA GLU A 136 -16.48 13.30 13.63
C GLU A 136 -16.10 14.39 14.65
N ASP A 137 -14.79 14.59 14.88
CA ASP A 137 -14.25 15.69 15.70
C ASP A 137 -12.95 16.29 15.11
N PRO A 138 -13.06 17.15 14.07
CA PRO A 138 -11.89 17.67 13.37
C PRO A 138 -10.98 18.56 14.22
N LYS A 139 -11.46 19.07 15.37
CA LYS A 139 -10.67 19.90 16.31
C LYS A 139 -10.30 19.12 17.58
N GLY A 140 -10.58 17.83 17.61
CA GLY A 140 -10.30 16.95 18.73
C GLY A 140 -8.81 16.67 18.92
N PRO A 141 -8.45 15.95 19.99
CA PRO A 141 -7.06 15.63 20.31
C PRO A 141 -6.41 14.62 19.35
N TYR A 142 -7.20 13.97 18.49
CA TYR A 142 -6.72 12.98 17.52
C TYR A 142 -6.40 13.65 16.19
N GLN A 143 -5.33 14.45 16.20
CA GLN A 143 -4.71 14.97 14.98
C GLN A 143 -3.30 14.40 14.83
N ALA A 144 -2.89 14.15 13.58
CA ALA A 144 -1.53 13.72 13.27
C ALA A 144 -1.00 14.52 12.08
N ASP A 145 0.19 15.10 12.24
CA ASP A 145 0.90 15.75 11.15
C ASP A 145 1.66 14.71 10.33
N THR A 146 1.33 14.56 9.06
CA THR A 146 1.96 13.60 8.14
C THR A 146 3.47 13.82 7.96
N ARG A 147 4.00 15.00 8.27
CA ARG A 147 5.45 15.27 8.28
C ARG A 147 6.11 14.67 9.51
N GLU A 148 5.48 14.76 10.68
CA GLU A 148 5.95 14.06 11.90
C GLU A 148 5.86 12.53 11.72
N LEU A 149 4.80 12.06 11.04
CA LEU A 149 4.69 10.64 10.69
C LEU A 149 5.84 10.19 9.80
N ALA A 150 6.21 10.99 8.80
CA ALA A 150 7.37 10.70 7.97
C ALA A 150 8.64 10.55 8.82
N GLU A 151 8.90 11.47 9.76
CA GLU A 151 10.05 11.40 10.65
C GLU A 151 10.08 10.13 11.51
N ILE A 152 8.93 9.62 11.94
CA ILE A 152 8.82 8.36 12.71
C ILE A 152 9.05 7.12 11.82
N LEU A 153 8.77 7.24 10.52
CA LEU A 153 8.86 6.14 9.55
C LEU A 153 10.24 6.02 8.87
N HIS A 154 11.08 7.06 8.95
CA HIS A 154 12.49 7.05 8.53
C HIS A 154 13.38 6.33 9.54
#